data_AF-A0A401HQP1-F1
#
_entry.id   AF-A0A401HQP1-F1
#
_cell.length_a   1.000
_cell.length_b   1.000
_cell.length_c   1.000
_cell.angle_alpha   90.00
_cell.angle_beta   90.00
_cell.angle_gamma   90.00
#
_symmetry.space_group_name_H-M   'P 1'
#
loop_
_entity.id
_entity.type
_entity.pdbx_description
1 polymer ?
#
loop_
_entity_poly.entity_id
_entity_poly.type
_entity_poly.pdbx_seq_one_letter_code
_entity_poly.pdbx_strand_id
1 'polypeptide(L)'
;MDEMEIIRIKEFVKDMDKAQKIIYYEVKRKNVGLAVYLSIMIPGAGHMYLEKVGKGVILLILVVILMVLGSLLTIVLIGVLLLLVAIIIWVYIIYDAYKSAKSYNSQLYSIIFDED
;
A
#
# COMPACT_ATOMS: atom_id res chain seq x y z
N MET A 1 1.13 -4.64 8.25
CA MET A 1 1.83 -4.87 9.51
C MET A 1 2.78 -6.02 9.35
N ASP A 2 3.99 -5.81 9.87
CA ASP A 2 4.91 -6.89 10.18
C ASP A 2 4.51 -7.56 11.51
N GLU A 3 5.07 -8.73 11.81
CA GLU A 3 4.73 -9.47 13.03
C GLU A 3 5.07 -8.70 14.31
N MET A 4 6.17 -7.94 14.31
CA MET A 4 6.59 -7.15 15.47
C MET A 4 5.62 -6.02 15.79
N GLU A 5 5.06 -5.37 14.77
CA GLU A 5 4.01 -4.38 14.92
C GLU A 5 2.73 -5.00 15.47
N ILE A 6 2.34 -6.18 14.99
CA ILE A 6 1.18 -6.92 15.52
C ILE A 6 1.35 -7.20 17.01
N ILE A 7 2.50 -7.76 17.41
CA ILE A 7 2.79 -8.11 18.80
C ILE A 7 2.73 -6.85 19.69
N ARG A 8 3.41 -5.76 19.28
CA ARG A 8 3.40 -4.50 20.04
C ARG A 8 2.00 -3.91 20.18
N ILE A 9 1.18 -3.94 19.12
CA ILE A 9 -0.20 -3.44 19.20
C ILE A 9 -1.01 -4.33 20.15
N LYS A 10 -0.95 -5.66 20.00
CA LYS A 10 -1.66 -6.61 20.85
C LYS A 10 -1.33 -6.40 22.34
N GLU A 11 -0.04 -6.29 22.67
CA GLU A 11 0.40 -6.03 24.05
C GLU A 11 -0.09 -4.68 24.55
N PHE A 12 0.00 -3.63 23.73
CA PHE A 12 -0.39 -2.27 24.13
C PHE A 12 -1.89 -2.10 24.36
N VAL A 13 -2.74 -2.79 23.57
CA VAL A 13 -4.20 -2.69 23.69
C VAL A 13 -4.81 -3.63 24.72
N LYS A 14 -4.03 -4.58 25.25
CA LYS A 14 -4.49 -5.57 26.24
C LYS A 14 -5.00 -4.92 27.52
N ASP A 15 -4.36 -3.84 27.97
CA ASP A 15 -4.70 -3.15 29.21
C ASP A 15 -5.69 -1.98 28.99
N MET A 16 -6.21 -1.81 27.77
CA MET A 16 -7.11 -0.70 27.42
C MET A 16 -8.58 -1.02 27.63
N ASP A 17 -9.33 -0.01 28.10
CA ASP A 17 -10.79 -0.07 28.07
C ASP A 17 -11.33 0.01 26.62
N LYS A 18 -12.63 -0.30 26.46
CA LYS A 18 -13.28 -0.31 25.14
C LYS A 18 -13.26 1.05 24.44
N ALA A 19 -13.41 2.15 25.17
CA ALA A 19 -13.36 3.50 24.59
C ALA A 19 -11.94 3.85 24.12
N GLN A 20 -10.93 3.49 24.92
CA GLN A 20 -9.51 3.64 24.56
C GLN A 20 -9.16 2.84 23.30
N LYS A 21 -9.64 1.59 23.19
CA LYS A 21 -9.48 0.76 21.98
C LYS A 21 -10.07 1.42 20.73
N ILE A 22 -11.26 2.03 20.83
CA ILE A 22 -11.90 2.77 19.72
C ILE A 22 -11.07 3.98 19.31
N ILE A 23 -10.62 4.78 20.28
CA ILE A 23 -9.78 5.95 19.99
C ILE A 23 -8.47 5.52 19.34
N TYR A 24 -7.83 4.47 19.85
CA TYR A 24 -6.59 3.95 19.30
C TYR A 24 -6.75 3.48 17.84
N TYR A 25 -7.83 2.74 17.54
CA TYR A 25 -8.16 2.34 16.17
C TYR A 25 -8.32 3.55 15.24
N GLU A 26 -9.09 4.55 15.67
CA GLU A 26 -9.40 5.72 14.86
C GLU A 26 -8.15 6.58 14.56
N VAL A 27 -7.23 6.66 15.52
CA VAL A 27 -5.94 7.35 15.37
C VAL A 27 -5.00 6.57 14.45
N LYS A 28 -4.97 5.23 14.53
CA LYS A 28 -3.98 4.41 13.84
C LYS A 28 -4.43 3.89 12.46
N ARG A 29 -5.74 3.90 12.16
CA ARG A 29 -6.23 3.51 10.83
C ARG A 29 -5.61 4.41 9.74
N LYS A 30 -5.34 3.82 8.58
CA LYS A 30 -4.77 4.53 7.43
C LYS A 30 -5.88 5.07 6.54
N ASN A 31 -5.66 6.25 5.98
CA ASN A 31 -6.61 6.84 5.03
C ASN A 31 -6.44 6.17 3.66
N VAL A 32 -7.50 5.46 3.23
CA VAL A 32 -7.53 4.75 1.95
C VAL A 32 -7.40 5.70 0.77
N GLY A 33 -8.08 6.85 0.81
CA GLY A 33 -8.03 7.87 -0.24
C GLY A 33 -6.62 8.46 -0.38
N LEU A 34 -5.92 8.68 0.74
CA LEU A 34 -4.53 9.14 0.71
C LEU A 34 -3.59 8.09 0.10
N ALA A 35 -3.75 6.81 0.46
CA ALA A 35 -2.96 5.73 -0.12
C ALA A 35 -3.13 5.64 -1.65
N VAL A 36 -4.37 5.78 -2.13
CA VAL A 36 -4.70 5.81 -3.56
C VAL A 36 -4.10 7.03 -4.25
N TYR A 37 -4.27 8.22 -3.66
CA TYR A 37 -3.73 9.47 -4.19
C TYR A 37 -2.21 9.43 -4.34
N LEU A 38 -1.51 8.90 -3.32
CA LEU A 38 -0.06 8.71 -3.37
C LEU A 38 0.35 7.75 -4.49
N SER A 39 -0.36 6.63 -4.69
CA SER A 39 -0.10 5.70 -5.79
C SER A 39 -0.37 6.28 -7.18
N ILE A 40 -1.29 7.25 -7.29
CA ILE A 40 -1.55 7.97 -8.55
C ILE A 40 -0.40 8.91 -8.88
N MET A 41 0.14 9.64 -7.90
CA MET A 41 1.26 10.55 -8.15
C MET A 41 2.57 9.81 -8.40
N ILE A 42 2.85 8.78 -7.61
CA ILE A 42 4.10 8.02 -7.69
C ILE A 42 3.77 6.51 -7.57
N PRO A 43 4.07 5.70 -8.59
CA PRO A 43 3.83 4.26 -8.51
C PRO A 43 4.61 3.67 -7.34
N GLY A 44 3.91 2.97 -6.44
CA GLY A 44 4.49 2.35 -5.24
C GLY A 44 4.50 3.23 -3.98
N ALA A 45 4.23 4.54 -4.07
CA ALA A 45 4.22 5.41 -2.88
C ALA A 45 3.06 5.09 -1.92
N GLY A 46 1.88 4.72 -2.43
CA GLY A 46 0.78 4.26 -1.57
C GLY A 46 1.14 3.02 -0.76
N HIS A 47 1.95 2.10 -1.30
CA HIS A 47 2.44 0.94 -0.55
C HIS A 47 3.46 1.33 0.53
N MET A 48 4.30 2.33 0.29
CA MET A 48 5.22 2.86 1.29
C MET A 48 4.48 3.52 2.45
N TYR A 49 3.38 4.26 2.17
CA TYR A 49 2.51 4.83 3.20
C TYR A 49 1.84 3.76 4.08
N LEU A 50 1.56 2.58 3.51
CA LEU A 50 0.99 1.43 4.21
C LEU A 50 2.04 0.53 4.87
N GLU A 51 3.24 1.06 5.13
CA GLU A 51 4.38 0.36 5.76
C GLU A 51 4.88 -0.86 4.97
N LYS A 52 4.46 -1.00 3.70
CA LYS A 52 4.93 -2.03 2.77
C LYS A 52 6.03 -1.47 1.86
N VAL A 53 7.07 -0.88 2.47
CA VAL A 53 8.15 -0.17 1.75
C VAL A 53 8.80 -1.05 0.70
N GLY A 54 9.16 -2.29 1.05
CA GLY A 54 9.80 -3.21 0.09
C GLY A 54 8.95 -3.46 -1.16
N LYS A 55 7.64 -3.67 -1.01
CA LYS A 55 6.73 -3.82 -2.16
C LYS A 55 6.63 -2.53 -2.97
N GLY A 56 6.51 -1.38 -2.29
CA GLY A 56 6.45 -0.08 -2.94
C GLY A 56 7.69 0.21 -3.80
N VAL A 57 8.90 -0.05 -3.26
CA VAL A 57 10.17 0.16 -3.97
C VAL A 57 10.27 -0.76 -5.19
N ILE A 58 9.92 -2.04 -5.07
CA ILE A 58 9.95 -2.98 -6.19
C ILE A 58 9.02 -2.53 -7.32
N LEU A 59 7.79 -2.11 -6.98
CA LEU A 59 6.81 -1.63 -7.95
C LEU A 59 7.26 -0.33 -8.62
N LEU A 60 7.88 0.58 -7.86
CA LEU A 60 8.46 1.82 -8.37
C LEU A 60 9.56 1.53 -9.39
N ILE A 61 10.53 0.69 -9.04
CA ILE A 61 11.65 0.31 -9.92
C ILE A 61 11.12 -0.35 -11.19
N LEU A 62 10.17 -1.28 -11.06
CA LEU A 62 9.57 -1.98 -12.20
C LEU A 62 8.94 -0.99 -13.20
N VAL A 63 8.13 -0.06 -12.71
CA VAL A 63 7.44 0.91 -13.57
C VAL A 63 8.43 1.89 -14.21
N VAL A 64 9.45 2.35 -13.48
CA VAL A 64 10.51 3.20 -14.03
C VAL A 64 11.28 2.49 -15.15
N ILE A 65 11.66 1.22 -14.94
CA ILE A 65 12.35 0.43 -15.98
C ILE A 65 11.48 0.30 -17.23
N LEU A 66 10.19 -0.04 -17.07
CA LEU A 66 9.26 -0.16 -18.20
C LEU A 66 9.07 1.16 -18.96
N MET A 67 8.98 2.28 -18.25
CA MET A 67 8.88 3.61 -18.89
C MET A 67 10.15 3.97 -19.66
N VAL A 68 11.33 3.78 -19.05
CA VAL A 68 12.62 4.11 -19.69
C VAL A 68 12.87 3.21 -20.90
N LEU A 69 12.76 1.89 -20.75
CA LEU A 69 12.93 0.96 -21.87
C LEU A 69 11.88 1.19 -22.96
N GLY A 70 10.62 1.40 -22.56
CA GLY A 70 9.54 1.73 -23.48
C GLY A 70 9.84 2.97 -24.31
N SER A 71 10.30 4.05 -23.67
CA SER A 71 10.67 5.32 -24.34
C SER A 71 11.83 5.15 -25.33
N LEU A 72 12.88 4.41 -24.96
CA LEU A 72 14.06 4.18 -25.81
C LEU A 72 13.72 3.34 -27.06
N LEU A 73 12.78 2.40 -26.91
CA LEU A 73 12.37 1.48 -27.97
C LEU A 73 11.20 2.02 -28.81
N THR A 74 10.72 3.25 -28.59
CA THR A 74 9.54 3.80 -29.29
C THR A 74 9.67 3.88 -30.81
N ILE A 75 10.89 3.96 -31.34
CA ILE A 75 11.18 3.91 -32.78
C ILE A 75 10.69 2.57 -33.38
N VAL A 76 10.63 1.53 -32.55
CA VAL A 76 10.07 0.23 -32.88
C VAL A 76 8.68 0.12 -32.26
N LEU A 77 7.72 -0.50 -32.96
CA LEU A 77 6.35 -0.70 -32.47
C LEU A 77 6.29 -1.32 -31.05
N ILE A 78 7.33 -2.08 -30.68
CA ILE A 78 7.45 -2.71 -29.36
C ILE A 78 7.57 -1.71 -28.20
N GLY A 79 8.15 -0.53 -28.40
CA GLY A 79 8.25 0.50 -27.36
C GLY A 79 6.89 1.04 -26.95
N VAL A 80 5.98 1.22 -27.92
CA VAL A 80 4.59 1.65 -27.66
C VAL A 80 3.84 0.59 -26.84
N LEU A 81 4.02 -0.70 -27.16
CA LEU A 81 3.42 -1.79 -26.39
C LEU A 81 3.92 -1.82 -24.94
N LEU A 82 5.21 -1.61 -24.70
CA LEU A 82 5.78 -1.56 -23.34
C LEU A 82 5.21 -0.41 -22.51
N LEU A 83 5.00 0.76 -23.12
CA LEU A 83 4.38 1.90 -22.43
C LEU A 83 2.91 1.64 -22.07
N LEU A 84 2.15 0.97 -22.95
CA LEU A 84 0.78 0.55 -22.64
C LEU A 84 0.74 -0.44 -21.47
N VAL A 85 1.66 -1.41 -21.44
CA VAL A 85 1.81 -2.34 -20.31
C VAL A 85 2.16 -1.60 -19.02
N ALA A 86 3.06 -0.61 -19.08
CA ALA A 86 3.42 0.20 -17.91
C ALA A 86 2.20 0.94 -17.33
N ILE A 87 1.33 1.49 -18.18
CA ILE A 87 0.08 2.15 -17.75
C ILE A 87 -0.87 1.15 -17.08
N ILE A 88 -1.06 -0.03 -17.67
CA ILE A 88 -1.92 -1.08 -17.10
C ILE A 88 -1.41 -1.51 -15.72
N ILE A 89 -0.10 -1.71 -15.59
CA ILE A 89 0.54 -2.04 -14.30
C ILE A 89 0.33 -0.90 -13.30
N TRP A 90 0.43 0.36 -13.71
CA TRP A 90 0.22 1.49 -12.81
C TRP A 90 -1.23 1.53 -12.28
N VAL A 91 -2.22 1.34 -13.15
CA VAL A 91 -3.63 1.23 -12.73
C VAL A 91 -3.82 0.07 -11.74
N TYR A 92 -3.17 -1.08 -11.98
CA TYR A 92 -3.18 -2.19 -11.04
C TYR A 92 -2.54 -1.83 -9.69
N ILE A 93 -1.41 -1.10 -9.66
CA ILE A 93 -0.75 -0.63 -8.44
C ILE A 93 -1.68 0.27 -7.62
N ILE A 94 -2.44 1.14 -8.27
CA ILE A 94 -3.43 2.01 -7.61
C ILE A 94 -4.52 1.15 -6.94
N TYR A 95 -5.06 0.17 -7.67
CA TYR A 95 -6.06 -0.75 -7.12
C TYR A 95 -5.51 -1.60 -5.97
N ASP A 96 -4.28 -2.11 -6.10
CA ASP A 96 -3.65 -2.89 -5.04
C ASP A 96 -3.34 -2.05 -3.79
N ALA A 97 -3.02 -0.77 -3.95
CA ALA A 97 -2.88 0.16 -2.83
C ALA A 97 -4.21 0.38 -2.10
N TYR A 98 -5.32 0.56 -2.84
CA TYR A 98 -6.67 0.61 -2.25
C TYR A 98 -6.98 -0.64 -1.43
N LYS A 99 -6.79 -1.83 -2.03
CA LYS A 99 -7.05 -3.11 -1.37
C LYS A 99 -6.14 -3.31 -0.16
N SER A 100 -4.87 -2.92 -0.28
CA SER A 100 -3.89 -2.99 0.81
C SER A 100 -4.26 -2.09 1.98
N ALA A 101 -4.76 -0.87 1.73
CA ALA A 101 -5.19 0.05 2.78
C ALA A 101 -6.41 -0.50 3.53
N LYS A 102 -7.40 -1.02 2.80
CA LYS A 102 -8.58 -1.66 3.41
C LYS A 102 -8.18 -2.88 4.24
N SER A 103 -7.27 -3.70 3.73
CA SER A 103 -6.75 -4.87 4.45
C SER A 103 -5.98 -4.48 5.71
N TYR A 104 -5.16 -3.42 5.68
CA TYR A 104 -4.48 -2.89 6.87
C TYR A 104 -5.50 -2.51 7.95
N ASN A 105 -6.51 -1.71 7.60
CA ASN A 105 -7.52 -1.25 8.57
C ASN A 105 -8.36 -2.42 9.12
N SER A 106 -8.60 -3.45 8.30
CA SER A 106 -9.29 -4.66 8.75
C SER A 106 -8.45 -5.49 9.73
N GLN A 107 -7.15 -5.66 9.46
CA GLN A 107 -6.24 -6.38 10.36
C GLN A 107 -6.02 -5.61 11.67
N LEU A 108 -5.93 -4.28 11.61
CA LEU A 108 -5.84 -3.43 12.79
C LEU A 108 -7.08 -3.60 13.67
N TYR A 109 -8.28 -3.65 13.08
CA TYR A 109 -9.51 -3.86 13.81
C TYR A 109 -9.52 -5.22 14.54
N SER A 110 -9.22 -6.31 13.84
CA SER A 110 -9.24 -7.65 14.44
C SER A 110 -8.23 -7.76 15.58
N ILE A 111 -7.05 -7.16 15.46
CA ILE A 111 -6.04 -7.17 16.53
C ILE A 111 -6.52 -6.44 17.79
N ILE A 112 -7.30 -5.38 17.65
CA ILE A 112 -7.72 -4.54 18.77
C ILE A 112 -8.96 -5.13 19.47
N PHE A 113 -9.88 -5.73 18.71
CA PHE A 113 -11.21 -6.10 19.18
C PHE A 113 -11.50 -7.60 19.19
N ASP A 114 -10.82 -8.40 18.36
CA ASP A 114 -10.93 -9.86 18.41
C ASP A 114 -9.78 -10.38 19.30
N GLU A 115 -10.07 -10.44 20.60
CA GLU A 115 -9.24 -11.18 21.56
C GLU A 115 -9.55 -12.68 21.41
N ASP A 116 -8.70 -13.40 20.68
CA ASP A 116 -8.62 -14.88 20.78
C ASP A 116 -8.14 -15.30 22.18
#